data_AF-A0A963ECI3-F1
#
_entry.id   AF-A0A963ECI3-F1
#
_cell.length_a   1.000
_cell.length_b   1.000
_cell.length_c   1.000
_cell.angle_alpha   90.00
_cell.angle_beta   90.00
_cell.angle_gamma   90.00
#
_symmetry.space_group_name_H-M   'P 1'
#
loop_
_entity.id
_entity.type
_entity.pdbx_description
1 polymer ?
#
loop_
_entity_poly.entity_id
_entity_poly.type
_entity_poly.pdbx_seq_one_letter_code
_entity_poly.pdbx_strand_id
1 'polypeptide(L)'
;MNRYPLWKNILVSIVLFVGLIYALPNIFDQDPALEISGSRRAEADAATEARVREALDKAGIAIKSLDAGSNKLLLRFDDSESQLRAKDSLETVLGG
;
A
#
# COMPACT_ATOMS: atom_id res chain seq x y z
N MET A 1 -39.95 9.72 -39.85
CA MET A 1 -40.41 9.65 -38.44
C MET A 1 -39.29 9.10 -37.56
N ASN A 2 -38.89 9.82 -36.51
CA ASN A 2 -37.99 9.30 -35.48
C ASN A 2 -38.67 8.15 -34.73
N ARG A 3 -38.15 6.93 -34.87
CA ARG A 3 -38.78 5.70 -34.35
C ARG A 3 -38.56 5.47 -32.84
N TYR A 4 -37.90 6.39 -32.15
CA TYR A 4 -37.67 6.32 -30.70
C TYR A 4 -37.89 7.67 -30.03
N PRO A 5 -38.58 7.69 -28.86
CA PRO A 5 -38.76 8.91 -28.08
C PRO A 5 -37.42 9.42 -27.55
N LEU A 6 -37.21 10.74 -27.62
CA LEU A 6 -35.99 11.43 -27.19
C LEU A 6 -35.55 11.04 -25.77
N TRP A 7 -36.52 10.85 -24.87
CA TRP A 7 -36.27 10.45 -23.49
C TRP A 7 -35.54 9.11 -23.36
N LYS A 8 -35.79 8.13 -24.26
CA LYS A 8 -35.08 6.85 -24.23
C LYS A 8 -33.61 7.01 -24.59
N ASN A 9 -33.31 7.88 -25.56
CA ASN A 9 -31.93 8.15 -25.96
C ASN A 9 -31.16 8.92 -24.87
N ILE A 10 -31.85 9.83 -24.15
CA ILE A 10 -31.30 10.53 -22.99
C ILE A 10 -31.02 9.54 -21.86
N LEU A 11 -31.96 8.64 -21.55
CA LEU A 11 -31.76 7.60 -20.53
C LEU A 11 -30.55 6.72 -20.84
N VAL A 12 -30.43 6.24 -22.09
CA VAL A 12 -29.27 5.45 -22.55
C VAL A 12 -27.97 6.23 -22.41
N SER A 13 -27.96 7.52 -22.78
CA SER A 13 -26.78 8.37 -22.65
C SER A 13 -26.35 8.55 -21.18
N ILE A 14 -27.30 8.76 -20.27
CA ILE A 14 -27.03 8.89 -18.83
C ILE A 14 -26.45 7.59 -18.27
N VAL A 15 -27.06 6.44 -18.58
CA VAL A 15 -26.58 5.13 -18.11
C VAL A 15 -25.17 4.83 -18.61
N LEU A 16 -24.89 5.13 -19.89
CA LEU A 16 -23.53 5.02 -20.44
C LEU A 16 -22.53 5.93 -19.72
N PHE A 17 -22.92 7.17 -19.41
CA PHE A 17 -22.05 8.13 -18.74
C PHE A 17 -21.73 7.69 -17.30
N VAL A 18 -22.73 7.22 -16.56
CA VAL A 18 -22.54 6.65 -15.22
C VAL A 18 -21.71 5.39 -15.27
N GLY A 19 -21.94 4.51 -16.25
CA GLY A 19 -21.11 3.32 -16.48
C GLY A 19 -19.66 3.67 -16.78
N LEU A 20 -19.40 4.73 -17.56
CA LEU A 20 -18.05 5.22 -17.84
C LEU A 20 -17.36 5.74 -16.57
N ILE A 21 -18.07 6.56 -15.77
CA ILE A 21 -17.55 7.08 -14.50
C ILE A 21 -17.29 5.95 -13.50
N TYR A 22 -18.16 4.95 -13.46
CA TYR A 22 -18.02 3.79 -12.58
C TYR A 22 -16.90 2.83 -13.04
N ALA A 23 -16.70 2.73 -14.36
CA ALA A 23 -15.60 1.97 -14.95
C ALA A 23 -14.28 2.74 -14.98
N LEU A 24 -14.22 4.00 -14.51
CA LEU A 24 -12.93 4.61 -14.22
C LEU A 24 -12.20 3.67 -13.26
N PRO A 25 -10.91 3.39 -13.51
CA PRO A 25 -10.13 2.60 -12.59
C PRO A 25 -10.21 3.30 -11.25
N ASN A 26 -10.69 2.56 -10.27
CA ASN A 26 -10.63 2.97 -8.89
C ASN A 26 -9.16 3.00 -8.49
N ILE A 27 -8.48 4.13 -8.69
CA ILE A 27 -7.06 4.33 -8.39
C ILE A 27 -6.90 4.54 -6.89
N PHE A 28 -7.44 3.63 -6.08
CA PHE A 28 -7.01 3.54 -4.70
C PHE A 28 -5.54 3.20 -4.74
N ASP A 29 -4.73 4.19 -4.38
CA ASP A 29 -3.31 4.03 -4.20
C ASP A 29 -3.15 2.87 -3.22
N GLN A 30 -2.51 1.79 -3.68
CA GLN A 30 -2.16 0.74 -2.76
C GLN A 30 -1.17 1.41 -1.80
N ASP A 31 -1.46 1.45 -0.50
CA ASP A 31 -0.53 1.93 0.53
C ASP A 31 0.10 0.69 1.19
N PRO A 32 0.98 -0.05 0.49
CA PRO A 32 1.57 -1.25 1.02
C PRO A 32 2.44 -0.89 2.22
N ALA A 33 2.16 -1.56 3.33
CA ALA A 33 2.83 -1.30 4.59
C ALA A 33 3.23 -2.61 5.28
N LEU A 34 4.34 -2.56 6.00
CA LEU A 34 4.85 -3.64 6.84
C LEU A 34 4.93 -3.13 8.28
N GLU A 35 4.29 -3.86 9.20
CA GLU A 35 4.34 -3.56 10.62
C GLU A 35 5.25 -4.57 11.34
N ILE A 36 6.23 -4.05 12.08
CA ILE A 36 7.18 -4.82 12.89
C ILE A 36 6.83 -4.56 14.35
N SER A 37 6.31 -5.57 15.04
CA SER A 37 6.01 -5.50 16.47
C SER A 37 7.13 -6.13 17.30
N GLY A 38 7.59 -5.43 18.34
CA GLY A 38 8.59 -5.96 19.27
C GLY A 38 8.03 -7.12 20.11
N SER A 39 8.80 -8.20 20.28
CA SER A 39 8.47 -9.24 21.26
C SER A 39 8.64 -8.69 22.67
N ARG A 40 7.78 -9.12 23.60
CA ARG A 40 7.45 -8.61 24.96
C ARG A 40 8.58 -8.08 25.89
N ARG A 41 9.87 -8.19 25.52
CA ARG A 41 11.03 -7.69 26.29
C ARG A 41 11.90 -6.66 25.59
N ALA A 42 11.69 -6.40 24.31
CA ALA A 42 12.36 -5.32 23.59
C ALA A 42 11.26 -4.44 23.00
N GLU A 43 11.15 -3.22 23.49
CA GLU A 43 10.42 -2.19 22.74
C GLU A 43 10.95 -2.18 21.30
N ALA A 44 10.10 -1.83 20.33
CA ALA A 44 10.57 -1.48 18.99
C ALA A 44 11.41 -0.19 19.10
N ASP A 45 12.61 -0.34 19.64
CA ASP A 45 13.54 0.70 20.05
C ASP A 45 14.33 1.22 18.85
N ALA A 46 15.00 2.36 19.01
CA ALA A 46 15.90 2.96 18.03
C ALA A 46 16.94 1.96 17.50
N ALA A 47 17.33 0.96 18.30
CA ALA A 47 18.20 -0.13 17.86
C ALA A 47 17.54 -1.05 16.81
N THR A 48 16.24 -1.32 16.93
CA THR A 48 15.48 -2.09 15.93
C THR A 48 15.30 -1.28 14.67
N GLU A 49 14.99 0.02 14.80
CA GLU A 49 14.91 0.93 13.66
C GLU A 49 16.23 0.99 12.88
N ALA A 50 17.37 1.12 13.57
CA ALA A 50 18.68 1.16 12.93
C ALA A 50 18.98 -0.14 12.16
N ARG A 51 18.65 -1.30 12.73
CA ARG A 51 18.81 -2.61 12.05
C ARG A 51 17.92 -2.75 10.83
N VAL A 52 16.68 -2.28 10.92
CA VAL A 52 15.72 -2.29 9.82
C VAL A 52 16.24 -1.41 8.68
N ARG A 53 16.69 -0.18 8.97
CA ARG A 53 17.27 0.72 7.96
C ARG A 53 18.49 0.10 7.29
N GLU A 54 19.42 -0.46 8.07
CA GLU A 54 20.63 -1.09 7.52
C GLU A 54 20.29 -2.30 6.63
N ALA A 55 19.31 -3.12 7.02
CA ALA A 55 18.88 -4.28 6.24
C ALA A 55 18.23 -3.86 4.91
N LEU A 56 17.38 -2.83 4.94
CA LEU A 56 16.72 -2.30 3.74
C LEU A 56 17.73 -1.63 2.80
N ASP A 57 18.68 -0.87 3.32
CA ASP A 57 19.75 -0.26 2.54
C ASP A 57 20.63 -1.33 1.87
N LYS A 58 21.00 -2.40 2.60
CA LYS A 58 21.75 -3.52 2.03
C LYS A 58 20.96 -4.27 0.95
N ALA A 59 19.65 -4.37 1.11
CA ALA A 59 18.76 -4.99 0.13
C ALA A 59 18.42 -4.06 -1.06
N GLY A 60 18.81 -2.78 -0.99
CA GLY A 60 18.48 -1.77 -2.00
C GLY A 60 16.99 -1.44 -2.08
N ILE A 61 16.28 -1.55 -0.96
CA ILE A 61 14.82 -1.37 -0.91
C ILE A 61 14.50 0.04 -0.41
N ALA A 62 13.86 0.83 -1.26
CA ALA A 62 13.36 2.14 -0.89
C ALA A 62 12.08 2.03 -0.06
N ILE A 63 11.93 2.92 0.92
CA ILE A 63 10.72 3.06 1.73
C ILE A 63 10.16 4.47 1.57
N LYS A 64 8.84 4.56 1.49
CA LYS A 64 8.09 5.82 1.38
C LYS A 64 8.12 6.58 2.69
N SER A 65 7.94 5.86 3.81
CA SER A 65 8.01 6.43 5.16
C SER A 65 8.28 5.36 6.21
N LEU A 66 8.87 5.77 7.33
CA LEU A 66 9.02 4.94 8.53
C LEU A 66 8.43 5.70 9.71
N ASP A 67 7.42 5.12 10.35
CA ASP A 67 6.80 5.62 11.58
C ASP A 67 7.18 4.70 12.76
N ALA A 68 7.96 5.23 13.70
CA ALA A 68 8.30 4.55 14.94
C ALA A 68 7.29 4.93 16.04
N GLY A 69 6.46 3.96 16.46
CA GLY A 69 5.52 4.09 17.58
C GLY A 69 6.04 3.41 18.84
N SER A 70 5.25 3.47 19.93
CA SER A 70 5.67 3.02 21.28
C SER A 70 6.16 1.57 21.37
N ASN A 71 5.71 0.68 20.47
CA ASN A 71 6.19 -0.70 20.42
C ASN A 71 6.10 -1.32 19.01
N LYS A 72 6.01 -0.47 17.99
CA LYS A 72 5.72 -0.88 16.61
C LYS A 72 6.49 0.00 15.65
N LEU A 73 7.07 -0.61 14.63
CA LEU A 73 7.64 0.10 13.48
C LEU A 73 6.70 -0.11 12.29
N LEU A 74 6.19 0.98 11.71
CA LEU A 74 5.37 0.93 10.50
C LEU A 74 6.18 1.46 9.33
N LEU A 75 6.46 0.60 8.35
CA LEU A 75 7.11 0.96 7.11
C LEU A 75 6.09 1.02 6.00
N ARG A 76 6.07 2.11 5.23
CA ARG A 76 5.28 2.23 4.00
C ARG A 76 6.19 2.14 2.79
N PHE A 77 5.68 1.56 1.71
CA PHE A 77 6.40 1.34 0.48
C PHE A 77 5.65 1.98 -0.69
N ASP A 78 6.36 2.25 -1.78
CA ASP A 78 5.75 2.78 -3.00
C ASP A 78 4.97 1.71 -3.78
N ASP A 79 5.29 0.42 -3.57
CA ASP A 79 4.68 -0.70 -4.26
C ASP A 79 4.73 -2.01 -3.44
N SER A 80 3.89 -2.97 -3.81
CA SER A 80 3.77 -4.26 -3.11
C SER A 80 4.98 -5.17 -3.30
N GLU A 81 5.74 -5.04 -4.39
CA GLU A 81 6.97 -5.83 -4.62
C GLU A 81 8.05 -5.39 -3.63
N SER A 82 8.26 -4.08 -3.46
CA SER A 82 9.17 -3.52 -2.47
C SER A 82 8.80 -3.95 -1.05
N GLN A 83 7.51 -3.93 -0.71
CA GLN A 83 7.00 -4.39 0.58
C GLN A 83 7.22 -5.88 0.81
N LEU A 84 7.03 -6.72 -0.21
CA LEU A 84 7.23 -8.17 -0.10
C LEU A 84 8.71 -8.52 0.04
N ARG A 85 9.59 -7.88 -0.74
CA ARG A 85 11.05 -8.06 -0.63
C ARG A 85 11.57 -7.57 0.72
N ALA A 86 11.01 -6.47 1.23
CA ALA A 86 11.35 -5.95 2.55
C ALA A 86 11.00 -6.98 3.62
N LYS A 87 9.80 -7.56 3.56
CA LYS A 87 9.37 -8.61 4.48
C LYS A 87 10.36 -9.78 4.50
N ASP A 88 10.71 -10.35 3.34
CA ASP A 88 11.64 -11.49 3.27
C ASP A 88 13.03 -11.15 3.82
N SER A 89 13.54 -9.95 3.52
CA SER A 89 14.85 -9.49 4.01
C SER A 89 14.85 -9.27 5.53
N LEU A 90 13.78 -8.68 6.06
CA LEU A 90 13.66 -8.34 7.47
C LEU A 90 13.34 -9.55 8.33
N GLU A 91 12.57 -10.52 7.82
CA GLU A 91 12.32 -11.80 8.50
C GLU A 91 13.64 -12.56 8.72
N THR A 92 14.52 -12.56 7.73
CA THR A 92 15.86 -13.16 7.83
C THR A 92 16.75 -12.48 8.88
N VAL A 93 16.65 -11.15 9.03
CA VAL A 93 17.54 -10.36 9.91
C VAL A 93 16.99 -10.23 11.34
N LEU A 94 15.67 -10.12 11.50
CA LEU A 94 15.00 -9.84 12.77
C LEU A 94 14.52 -11.11 13.49
N GLY A 95 14.46 -12.25 12.79
CA GLY A 95 14.21 -13.55 13.42
C GLY A 95 13.26 -14.43 12.63
N GLY A 96 13.83 -15.46 11.99
CA GLY A 96 13.22 -16.79 11.97
C GLY A 96 13.47 -17.52 13.29
#